data_AF-A0A915C6T8-F1
#
_entry.id   AF-A0A915C6T8-F1
#
_cell.length_a   1.000
_cell.length_b   1.000
_cell.length_c   1.000
_cell.angle_alpha   90.00
_cell.angle_beta   90.00
_cell.angle_gamma   90.00
#
_symmetry.space_group_name_H-M   'P 1'
#
loop_
_entity.id
_entity.type
_entity.pdbx_description
1 polymer ?
#
loop_
_entity_poly.entity_id
_entity_poly.type
_entity_poly.pdbx_seq_one_letter_code
_entity_poly.pdbx_strand_id
1 'polypeptide(L)'
;MLLLQNSGNSSIAVFGNSFAHRSFRAIVDAFGQRIKEIRLIANPGCPPFIGSIFTEIPEVECDSVLNAGVEHIEEMKPDIIFIVFRPSHPINSRIVDLSEVDQLSNIQHTIDRISAVTKRVILEHPSPGNIHR
;
A
#
# COMPACT_ATOMS: atom_id res chain seq x y z
N MET A 1 9.79 4.06 9.43
CA MET A 1 9.53 5.20 8.53
C MET A 1 10.85 5.69 7.96
N LEU A 2 10.96 5.81 6.63
CA LEU A 2 12.16 6.30 5.93
C LEU A 2 11.77 7.43 4.97
N LEU A 3 12.53 8.54 4.98
CA LEU A 3 12.25 9.78 4.26
C LEU A 3 13.44 10.17 3.38
N LEU A 4 13.17 10.51 2.12
CA LEU A 4 14.13 11.15 1.21
C LEU A 4 13.56 12.51 0.78
N GLN A 5 14.40 13.54 0.71
CA GLN A 5 14.03 14.90 0.29
C GLN A 5 14.84 15.37 -0.93
N ASN A 6 14.21 16.07 -1.87
CA ASN A 6 14.82 16.63 -3.08
C ASN A 6 14.09 17.90 -3.54
N SER A 7 14.59 18.57 -4.59
CA SER A 7 14.10 19.89 -5.05
C SER A 7 12.81 19.86 -5.90
N GLY A 8 12.14 18.71 -5.99
CA GLY A 8 10.87 18.60 -6.71
C GLY A 8 9.71 19.25 -5.95
N ASN A 9 8.54 19.30 -6.60
CA ASN A 9 7.30 19.82 -5.99
C ASN A 9 6.28 18.72 -5.66
N SER A 10 6.51 17.49 -6.13
CA SER A 10 5.58 16.38 -5.90
C SER A 10 6.02 15.51 -4.72
N SER A 11 5.10 14.90 -4.00
CA SER A 11 5.38 13.94 -2.92
C SER A 11 4.84 12.54 -3.25
N ILE A 12 5.56 11.51 -2.79
CA ILE A 12 5.19 10.10 -2.97
C ILE A 12 5.09 9.40 -1.63
N ALA A 13 4.01 8.66 -1.42
CA ALA A 13 3.91 7.65 -0.38
C ALA A 13 4.03 6.25 -0.99
N VAL A 14 4.76 5.35 -0.34
CA VAL A 14 4.81 3.92 -0.66
C VAL A 14 4.22 3.18 0.53
N PHE A 15 3.03 2.61 0.34
CA PHE A 15 2.22 1.97 1.38
C PHE A 15 2.12 0.46 1.11
N GLY A 16 2.32 -0.38 2.12
CA GLY A 16 2.30 -1.83 1.90
C GLY A 16 2.90 -2.70 2.99
N ASN A 17 3.25 -3.91 2.58
CA ASN A 17 3.89 -4.91 3.44
C ASN A 17 5.37 -5.08 3.07
N SER A 18 5.93 -6.27 3.31
CA SER A 18 7.29 -6.66 2.91
C SER A 18 7.60 -6.38 1.44
N PHE A 19 6.60 -6.38 0.56
CA PHE A 19 6.77 -6.09 -0.87
C PHE A 19 6.97 -4.59 -1.13
N ALA A 20 6.30 -3.70 -0.40
CA ALA A 20 6.59 -2.27 -0.44
C ALA A 20 8.04 -1.96 -0.01
N HIS A 21 8.54 -2.64 1.02
CA HIS A 21 9.96 -2.53 1.41
C HIS A 21 10.91 -2.90 0.25
N ARG A 22 10.62 -3.99 -0.46
CA ARG A 22 11.43 -4.46 -1.59
C ARG A 22 11.36 -3.50 -2.80
N SER A 23 10.18 -2.96 -3.09
CA SER A 23 9.98 -2.05 -4.23
C SER A 23 10.47 -0.63 -3.96
N PHE A 24 10.69 -0.24 -2.71
CA PHE A 24 11.03 1.13 -2.33
C PHE A 24 12.27 1.67 -3.08
N ARG A 25 13.33 0.86 -3.21
CA ARG A 25 14.55 1.29 -3.91
C ARG A 25 14.28 1.60 -5.38
N ALA A 26 13.51 0.77 -6.07
CA ALA A 26 13.17 0.98 -7.47
C ALA A 26 12.33 2.25 -7.67
N ILE A 27 11.40 2.53 -6.76
CA ILE A 27 10.61 3.78 -6.77
C ILE A 27 11.53 4.99 -6.56
N VAL A 28 12.46 4.91 -5.61
CA VAL A 28 13.45 5.97 -5.38
C VAL A 28 14.32 6.21 -6.61
N ASP A 29 14.81 5.14 -7.26
CA ASP A 29 15.66 5.28 -8.44
C ASP A 29 14.89 5.84 -9.65
N ALA A 30 13.61 5.50 -9.81
CA ALA A 30 12.77 6.00 -10.90
C ALA A 30 12.37 7.48 -10.74
N PHE A 31 12.17 7.94 -9.51
CA PHE A 31 11.56 9.24 -9.23
C PHE A 31 12.46 10.23 -8.49
N GLY A 32 13.56 9.77 -7.88
CA GLY A 32 14.30 10.46 -6.83
C GLY A 32 14.60 11.93 -7.14
N GLN A 33 15.18 12.25 -8.29
CA GLN A 33 15.57 13.62 -8.60
C GLN A 33 14.41 14.58 -8.91
N ARG A 34 13.19 14.07 -9.15
CA ARG A 34 12.04 14.86 -9.61
C ARG A 34 11.01 15.12 -8.52
N ILE A 35 11.17 14.51 -7.35
CA ILE A 35 10.17 14.46 -6.29
C ILE A 35 10.69 15.20 -5.06
N LYS A 36 9.82 15.96 -4.40
CA LYS A 36 10.09 16.65 -3.14
C LYS A 36 10.42 15.68 -2.03
N GLU A 37 9.58 14.67 -1.85
CA GLU A 37 9.76 13.64 -0.84
C GLU A 37 9.20 12.27 -1.26
N ILE A 38 9.86 11.20 -0.81
CA ILE A 38 9.35 9.83 -0.90
C ILE A 38 9.34 9.24 0.51
N ARG A 39 8.19 8.77 0.97
CA ARG A 39 8.03 8.11 2.28
C ARG A 39 7.60 6.67 2.16
N LEU A 40 8.30 5.79 2.87
CA LEU A 40 7.89 4.40 3.06
C LEU A 40 7.06 4.24 4.34
N ILE A 41 5.83 3.78 4.15
CA ILE A 41 4.87 3.44 5.20
C ILE A 41 4.56 1.95 5.01
N ALA A 42 5.34 1.08 5.61
CA ALA A 42 5.14 -0.35 5.42
C ALA A 42 5.35 -1.12 6.72
N ASN A 43 4.56 -2.17 6.88
CA ASN A 43 4.71 -3.11 7.98
C ASN A 43 4.75 -4.54 7.44
N PRO A 44 5.87 -5.27 7.59
CA PRO A 44 6.00 -6.66 7.17
C PRO A 44 4.83 -7.52 7.66
N GLY A 45 4.27 -8.33 6.75
CA GLY A 45 3.16 -9.24 7.05
C GLY A 45 1.76 -8.60 7.14
N CYS A 46 1.65 -7.27 7.10
CA CYS A 46 0.37 -6.57 7.13
C CYS A 46 -0.03 -6.03 5.76
N PRO A 47 -1.09 -6.56 5.11
CA PRO A 47 -1.58 -5.97 3.87
C PRO A 47 -2.10 -4.53 4.13
N PRO A 48 -1.94 -3.61 3.16
CA PRO A 48 -2.22 -2.18 3.35
C PRO A 48 -3.71 -1.82 3.30
N PHE A 49 -4.58 -2.58 3.98
CA PHE A 49 -6.02 -2.35 3.97
C PHE A 49 -6.61 -2.44 5.38
N ILE A 50 -7.24 -1.35 5.82
CA ILE A 50 -7.90 -1.24 7.13
C ILE A 50 -8.92 -2.37 7.28
N GLY A 51 -8.94 -3.02 8.45
CA GLY A 51 -9.86 -4.13 8.75
C GLY A 51 -9.42 -5.46 8.14
N SER A 52 -8.25 -5.52 7.50
CA SER A 52 -7.75 -6.75 6.91
C SER A 52 -7.28 -7.73 7.98
N ILE A 53 -8.06 -8.80 8.15
CA ILE A 53 -7.69 -9.98 8.96
C ILE A 53 -6.66 -10.89 8.27
N PHE A 54 -6.30 -10.59 7.02
CA PHE A 54 -5.45 -11.43 6.17
C PHE A 54 -3.97 -11.11 6.38
N THR A 55 -3.40 -11.53 7.50
CA THR A 55 -1.97 -11.34 7.77
C THR A 55 -1.13 -12.47 7.15
N GLU A 56 0.11 -12.17 6.74
CA GLU A 56 1.07 -13.22 6.31
C GLU A 56 1.56 -14.04 7.52
N ILE A 57 1.39 -13.52 8.74
CA ILE A 57 1.85 -14.11 9.99
C ILE A 57 0.61 -14.26 10.90
N PRO A 58 0.25 -15.49 11.31
CA PRO A 58 -0.84 -15.72 12.27
C PRO A 58 -0.64 -14.91 13.55
N GLU A 59 -1.72 -14.41 14.14
CA GLU A 59 -1.72 -13.65 15.42
C GLU A 59 -1.08 -12.25 15.38
N VAL A 60 -0.61 -11.78 14.23
CA VAL A 60 -0.19 -10.37 14.10
C VAL A 60 -1.41 -9.46 13.99
N GLU A 61 -1.54 -8.50 14.90
CA GLU A 61 -2.57 -7.48 14.85
C GLU A 61 -2.08 -6.30 13.98
N CYS A 62 -2.72 -6.10 12.82
CA CYS A 62 -2.32 -5.06 11.86
C CYS A 62 -3.14 -3.77 11.96
N ASP A 63 -4.34 -3.81 12.55
CA ASP A 63 -5.31 -2.71 12.46
C ASP A 63 -4.79 -1.39 13.02
N SER A 64 -4.11 -1.41 14.17
CA SER A 64 -3.55 -0.19 14.77
C SER A 64 -2.50 0.45 13.85
N VAL A 65 -1.60 -0.36 13.28
CA VAL A 65 -0.54 0.11 12.38
C VAL A 65 -1.09 0.61 11.05
N LEU A 66 -2.12 -0.06 10.53
CA LEU A 66 -2.76 0.32 9.27
C LEU A 66 -3.56 1.62 9.40
N ASN A 67 -4.32 1.79 10.49
CA ASN A 67 -5.03 3.03 10.76
C ASN A 67 -4.04 4.20 10.92
N ALA A 68 -2.98 4.04 11.72
CA ALA A 68 -1.95 5.05 11.87
C ALA A 68 -1.23 5.36 10.55
N GLY A 69 -1.02 4.33 9.70
CA GLY A 69 -0.46 4.51 8.37
C GLY A 69 -1.33 5.36 7.44
N VAL A 70 -2.65 5.13 7.45
CA VAL A 70 -3.62 5.91 6.67
C VAL A 70 -3.76 7.33 7.21
N GLU A 71 -3.82 7.50 8.53
CA GLU A 71 -3.81 8.82 9.16
C GLU A 71 -2.56 9.62 8.75
N HIS A 72 -1.39 8.97 8.72
CA HIS A 72 -0.17 9.63 8.26
C HIS A 72 -0.21 10.03 6.78
N ILE A 73 -0.89 9.23 5.93
CA ILE A 73 -1.12 9.59 4.52
C ILE A 73 -2.06 10.79 4.41
N GLU A 74 -3.12 10.83 5.22
CA GLU A 74 -4.10 11.93 5.29
C GLU A 74 -3.45 13.25 5.75
N GLU A 75 -2.50 13.19 6.68
CA GLU A 75 -1.71 14.34 7.11
C GLU A 75 -0.74 14.82 6.02
N MET A 76 -0.02 13.89 5.39
CA MET A 76 0.99 14.18 4.38
C MET A 76 0.39 14.70 3.06
N LYS A 77 -0.80 14.20 2.69
CA LYS A 77 -1.48 14.48 1.41
C LYS A 77 -0.55 14.29 0.20
N PRO A 78 -0.03 13.06 0.00
CA PRO A 78 0.91 12.81 -1.08
C PRO A 78 0.29 13.07 -2.45
N ASP A 79 1.06 13.47 -3.45
CA ASP A 79 0.56 13.57 -4.82
C ASP A 79 0.30 12.18 -5.42
N ILE A 80 1.17 11.23 -5.11
CA ILE A 80 1.11 9.86 -5.62
C ILE A 80 1.25 8.90 -4.45
N ILE A 81 0.42 7.86 -4.42
CA ILE A 81 0.61 6.71 -3.54
C ILE A 81 0.79 5.44 -4.36
N PHE A 82 1.84 4.69 -4.03
CA PHE A 82 2.04 3.32 -4.48
C PHE A 82 1.57 2.40 -3.36
N ILE A 83 0.53 1.62 -3.61
CA ILE A 83 0.05 0.57 -2.72
C ILE A 83 0.64 -0.75 -3.24
N VAL A 84 1.66 -1.27 -2.56
CA VAL A 84 2.44 -2.44 -3.01
C VAL A 84 2.32 -3.58 -1.99
N PHE A 85 1.67 -4.66 -2.38
CA PHE A 85 1.36 -5.76 -1.46
C PHE A 85 1.16 -7.07 -2.20
N ARG A 86 1.46 -8.19 -1.55
CA ARG A 86 0.99 -9.51 -1.99
C ARG A 86 -0.18 -9.94 -1.10
N PRO A 87 -1.36 -10.28 -1.65
CA PRO A 87 -2.39 -10.90 -0.84
C PRO A 87 -1.95 -12.32 -0.46
N SER A 88 -2.28 -12.72 0.77
CA SER A 88 -2.00 -14.07 1.27
C SER A 88 -2.81 -15.14 0.54
N HIS A 89 -3.99 -14.79 0.02
CA HIS A 89 -4.85 -15.68 -0.76
C HIS A 89 -5.37 -14.99 -2.02
N PRO A 90 -5.27 -15.63 -3.20
CA PRO A 90 -5.91 -15.12 -4.40
C PRO A 90 -7.44 -15.17 -4.26
N ILE A 91 -8.11 -14.14 -4.78
CA ILE A 91 -9.58 -14.10 -4.87
C ILE A 91 -9.99 -15.15 -5.91
N ASN A 92 -10.29 -16.36 -5.44
CA ASN A 92 -10.55 -17.53 -6.29
C ASN A 92 -12.04 -17.75 -6.58
N SER A 93 -12.92 -16.95 -5.97
CA SER A 93 -14.37 -17.01 -6.18
C SER A 93 -14.85 -15.93 -7.15
N ARG A 94 -15.94 -16.20 -7.84
CA ARG A 94 -16.63 -15.18 -8.64
C ARG A 94 -17.20 -14.12 -7.72
N ILE A 95 -16.79 -12.88 -7.92
CA ILE A 95 -17.32 -11.73 -7.20
C ILE A 95 -18.69 -11.39 -7.81
N VAL A 96 -19.74 -11.48 -7.00
CA VAL A 96 -21.10 -11.07 -7.38
C VAL A 96 -21.44 -9.72 -6.73
N ASP A 97 -21.01 -9.53 -5.49
CA ASP A 97 -21.11 -8.29 -4.72
C ASP A 97 -19.77 -8.04 -3.99
N LEU A 98 -19.29 -6.80 -3.97
CA LEU A 98 -18.07 -6.41 -3.27
C LEU A 98 -18.26 -6.42 -1.74
N SER A 99 -19.48 -6.19 -1.26
CA SER A 99 -19.82 -6.18 0.17
C SER A 99 -19.85 -7.58 0.78
N GLU A 100 -20.00 -8.61 -0.04
CA GLU A 100 -19.97 -10.02 0.39
C GLU A 100 -18.54 -10.57 0.54
N VAL A 101 -17.52 -9.79 0.14
CA VAL A 101 -16.11 -10.19 0.20
C VAL A 101 -15.37 -9.19 1.07
N ASP A 102 -15.19 -9.52 2.36
CA ASP A 102 -14.54 -8.67 3.37
C ASP A 102 -13.23 -8.04 2.86
N GLN A 103 -12.41 -8.82 2.13
CA GLN A 103 -11.17 -8.33 1.55
C GLN A 103 -11.39 -7.18 0.56
N LEU A 104 -12.38 -7.27 -0.31
CA LEU A 104 -12.69 -6.23 -1.30
C LEU A 104 -13.33 -5.01 -0.63
N SER A 105 -14.20 -5.23 0.35
CA SER A 105 -14.77 -4.16 1.17
C SER A 105 -13.68 -3.36 1.88
N ASN A 106 -12.71 -4.03 2.50
CA ASN A 106 -11.56 -3.40 3.17
C ASN A 106 -10.64 -2.66 2.21
N ILE A 107 -10.39 -3.24 1.02
CA ILE A 107 -9.63 -2.57 -0.05
C ILE A 107 -10.34 -1.29 -0.46
N GLN A 108 -11.64 -1.37 -0.76
CA GLN A 108 -12.44 -0.22 -1.20
C GLN A 108 -12.47 0.86 -0.12
N HIS A 109 -12.77 0.50 1.13
CA HIS A 109 -12.78 1.42 2.26
C HIS A 109 -11.46 2.18 2.41
N THR A 110 -10.34 1.46 2.29
CA THR A 110 -9.00 2.05 2.39
C THR A 110 -8.69 2.96 1.21
N ILE A 111 -9.04 2.54 -0.02
CA ILE A 111 -8.84 3.35 -1.23
C ILE A 111 -9.69 4.62 -1.18
N ASP A 112 -10.94 4.55 -0.72
CA ASP A 112 -11.82 5.72 -0.61
C ASP A 112 -11.19 6.79 0.29
N ARG A 113 -10.71 6.39 1.47
CA ARG A 113 -10.00 7.30 2.40
C ARG A 113 -8.76 7.93 1.76
N ILE A 114 -7.90 7.10 1.17
CA ILE A 114 -6.63 7.55 0.58
C ILE A 114 -6.86 8.46 -0.63
N SER A 115 -7.86 8.16 -1.47
CA SER A 115 -8.16 8.91 -2.69
C SER A 115 -8.73 10.30 -2.41
N ALA A 116 -9.34 10.51 -1.24
CA ALA A 116 -9.82 11.82 -0.81
C ALA A 116 -8.68 12.84 -0.58
N VAL A 117 -7.46 12.37 -0.36
CA VAL A 117 -6.28 13.19 -0.01
C VAL A 117 -5.12 13.05 -0.99
N THR A 118 -5.24 12.17 -1.99
CA THR A 118 -4.16 11.83 -2.92
C THR A 118 -4.59 12.03 -4.37
N LYS A 119 -3.73 12.60 -5.22
CA LYS A 119 -4.09 12.86 -6.63
C LYS A 119 -4.06 11.60 -7.50
N ARG A 120 -3.21 10.63 -7.17
CA ARG A 120 -3.07 9.38 -7.93
C ARG A 120 -2.79 8.19 -7.02
N VAL A 121 -3.62 7.16 -7.14
CA VAL A 121 -3.43 5.85 -6.50
C VAL A 121 -2.93 4.85 -7.53
N ILE A 122 -1.80 4.21 -7.25
CA ILE A 122 -1.23 3.13 -8.06
C ILE A 122 -1.28 1.87 -7.19
N LEU A 123 -2.12 0.92 -7.59
CA LEU A 123 -2.25 -0.38 -6.93
C LEU A 123 -1.37 -1.39 -7.67
N GLU A 124 -0.29 -1.82 -7.03
CA GLU A 124 0.61 -2.83 -7.57
C GLU A 124 0.46 -4.14 -6.80
N HIS A 125 -0.18 -5.10 -7.46
CA HIS A 125 -0.12 -6.49 -7.06
C HIS A 125 1.14 -7.11 -7.69
N PRO A 126 2.00 -7.82 -6.94
CA PRO A 126 3.21 -8.38 -7.49
C PRO A 126 2.87 -9.29 -8.66
N SER A 127 3.66 -9.11 -9.71
CA SER A 127 3.74 -9.99 -10.87
C SER A 127 3.85 -11.45 -10.41
N PRO A 128 3.24 -12.43 -11.11
CA PRO A 128 3.35 -13.83 -10.76
C PRO A 128 4.82 -14.20 -10.55
N GLY A 129 5.16 -14.53 -9.30
CA GLY A 129 6.49 -15.04 -8.98
C GLY A 129 6.73 -16.28 -9.83
N ASN A 130 7.92 -16.39 -10.43
CA ASN A 130 8.31 -17.47 -11.32
C ASN A 130 7.65 -18.80 -10.91
N ILE A 131 6.65 -19.20 -11.68
CA ILE A 131 6.23 -20.60 -11.72
C ILE A 131 7.40 -21.28 -12.41
N HIS A 132 8.39 -21.72 -11.63
CA HIS A 132 9.33 -22.71 -12.12
C HIS A 132 8.49 -23.94 -12.48
N ARG A 133 8.26 -24.11 -13.78
CA ARG A 133 7.92 -25.39 -14.40
C ARG A 133 9.12 -26.32 -14.28
#